data_AF-A0A7S2WUT5-F1
#
_entry.id   AF-A0A7S2WUT5-F1
#
_cell.length_a   1.000
_cell.length_b   1.000
_cell.length_c   1.000
_cell.angle_alpha   90.00
_cell.angle_beta   90.00
_cell.angle_gamma   90.00
#
_symmetry.space_group_name_H-M   'P 1'
#
loop_
_entity.id
_entity.type
_entity.pdbx_description
1 polymer ?
#
loop_
_entity_poly.entity_id
_entity_poly.type
_entity_poly.pdbx_seq_one_letter_code
_entity_poly.pdbx_strand_id
1 'polypeptide(L)'
;HPEKAFPRAGRRQSRRAAQSERFQCSMAALEAPAGGGGPVKTFKMEASACAARWPAEIRVTKPKQGAPGAPFPLCISRAVPRTAKASSWEVWEVKAKLCLDGKPTEGEDLPVRVDVATDGVLPPEVKEAMQAAVKDHWLQLLARRKPGQHDWFLEELFNWVEESYIELLSVLPVFVNRFIAVNDQGSNEWRYTILEPTAPPEKEEEVELTEEQIQAELARQERELAAAQQAALERQQWAEERRREAELLGPKPKQLSKKEAESMKAAKRGQGDRTAKTGPRRKKFDPDAHAD
;
A
#
# COMPACT_ATOMS: atom_id res chain seq x y z
N HIS A 1 23.15 -8.01 21.00
CA HIS A 1 22.66 -7.39 19.75
C HIS A 1 21.27 -6.84 20.00
N PRO A 2 21.07 -5.51 20.08
CA PRO A 2 19.74 -4.96 20.33
C PRO A 2 18.93 -4.92 19.04
N GLU A 3 17.71 -5.45 19.11
CA GLU A 3 16.68 -5.40 18.08
C GLU A 3 16.33 -3.94 17.74
N LYS A 4 16.47 -3.58 16.47
CA LYS A 4 15.97 -2.30 15.94
C LYS A 4 14.47 -2.43 15.73
N ALA A 5 13.69 -1.84 16.63
CA ALA A 5 12.26 -1.66 16.48
C ALA A 5 11.96 -0.70 15.30
N PHE A 6 11.23 -1.20 14.30
CA PHE A 6 10.68 -0.36 13.23
C PHE A 6 9.51 0.48 13.76
N PRO A 7 9.46 1.80 13.48
CA PRO A 7 8.34 2.63 13.90
C PRO A 7 7.08 2.30 13.08
N ARG A 8 5.99 1.96 13.80
CA ARG A 8 4.64 1.80 13.26
C ARG A 8 4.18 3.10 12.59
N ALA A 9 3.88 3.04 11.29
CA ALA A 9 3.19 4.09 10.55
C ALA A 9 1.73 4.22 11.04
N GLY A 10 1.52 5.00 12.09
CA GLY A 10 0.21 5.28 12.65
C GLY A 10 -0.18 6.75 12.52
N ARG A 11 -1.34 7.00 11.91
CA ARG A 11 -2.18 8.22 12.02
C ARG A 11 -1.64 9.51 11.40
N ARG A 12 -1.85 9.66 10.09
CA ARG A 12 -1.91 10.98 9.41
C ARG A 12 -3.26 11.30 8.75
N GLN A 13 -4.34 10.61 9.10
CA GLN A 13 -5.66 10.84 8.47
C GLN A 13 -6.57 11.90 9.14
N SER A 14 -6.26 12.45 10.33
CA SER A 14 -7.25 13.28 11.07
C SER A 14 -7.00 14.80 11.11
N ARG A 15 -6.09 15.38 10.31
CA ARG A 15 -5.82 16.84 10.33
C ARG A 15 -6.32 17.64 9.12
N ARG A 16 -6.90 17.01 8.09
CA ARG A 16 -7.38 17.75 6.89
C ARG A 16 -8.75 18.43 7.05
N ALA A 17 -9.52 18.12 8.09
CA ALA A 17 -10.87 18.69 8.26
C ALA A 17 -10.91 20.11 8.85
N ALA A 18 -9.84 20.60 9.48
CA ALA A 18 -9.89 21.83 10.29
C ALA A 18 -9.29 23.10 9.64
N GLN A 19 -8.91 23.07 8.36
CA GLN A 19 -8.30 24.23 7.68
C GLN A 19 -9.10 24.76 6.47
N SER A 20 -10.30 24.23 6.20
CA SER A 20 -11.08 24.61 5.01
C SER A 20 -12.01 25.82 5.21
N GLU A 21 -12.18 26.33 6.44
CA GLU A 21 -13.21 27.34 6.76
C GLU A 21 -12.83 28.82 6.53
N ARG A 22 -11.70 29.14 5.87
CA ARG A 22 -11.26 30.55 5.71
C ARG A 22 -11.28 31.16 4.31
N PHE A 23 -11.86 30.50 3.31
CA PHE A 23 -12.00 31.08 1.97
C PHE A 23 -13.41 30.91 1.40
N GLN A 24 -14.42 31.46 2.08
CA GLN A 24 -15.67 31.83 1.42
C GLN A 24 -15.47 33.20 0.74
N CYS A 25 -14.89 33.18 -0.45
CA CYS A 25 -14.98 34.31 -1.36
C CYS A 25 -16.21 34.08 -2.24
N SER A 26 -17.15 35.02 -2.21
CA SER A 26 -18.47 34.96 -2.84
C SER A 26 -18.44 34.45 -4.29
N MET A 27 -19.10 33.31 -4.53
CA MET A 27 -19.35 32.74 -5.85
C MET A 27 -20.60 33.37 -6.45
N ALA A 28 -20.43 34.46 -7.18
CA ALA A 28 -21.42 34.84 -8.19
C ALA A 28 -21.29 33.85 -9.36
N ALA A 29 -22.41 33.28 -9.80
CA ALA A 29 -22.49 32.36 -10.93
C ALA A 29 -21.85 33.00 -12.18
N LEU A 30 -20.73 32.44 -12.61
CA LEU A 30 -20.02 32.85 -13.82
C LEU A 30 -20.69 32.19 -15.02
N GLU A 31 -21.69 32.86 -15.58
CA GLU A 31 -21.95 32.74 -17.01
C GLU A 31 -20.68 33.19 -17.75
N ALA A 32 -20.17 32.34 -18.65
CA ALA A 32 -18.95 32.62 -19.41
C ALA A 32 -19.16 33.88 -20.27
N PRO A 33 -18.44 35.00 -20.04
CA PRO A 33 -18.54 36.16 -20.90
C PRO A 33 -17.96 35.81 -22.27
N ALA A 34 -18.82 35.78 -23.29
CA ALA A 34 -18.43 35.67 -24.67
C ALA A 34 -17.65 36.93 -25.09
N GLY A 35 -16.34 36.80 -25.27
CA GLY A 35 -15.51 37.74 -26.04
C GLY A 35 -14.72 38.79 -25.23
N GLY A 36 -13.42 38.89 -25.51
CA GLY A 36 -12.62 40.09 -25.23
C GLY A 36 -11.57 40.01 -24.12
N GLY A 37 -11.07 38.82 -23.75
CA GLY A 37 -9.94 38.68 -22.84
C GLY A 37 -8.72 38.10 -23.52
N GLY A 38 -7.55 38.74 -23.39
CA GLY A 38 -6.30 38.14 -23.88
C GLY A 38 -5.97 36.81 -23.18
N PRO A 39 -4.98 36.04 -23.67
CA PRO A 39 -4.71 34.66 -23.25
C PRO A 39 -4.54 34.46 -21.74
N VAL A 40 -3.95 35.44 -21.05
CA VAL A 40 -3.74 35.39 -19.59
C VAL A 40 -5.05 35.55 -18.81
N LYS A 41 -6.01 36.33 -19.34
CA LYS A 41 -7.31 36.54 -18.71
C LYS A 41 -8.16 35.27 -18.82
N THR A 42 -8.17 34.61 -19.97
CA THR A 42 -8.89 33.34 -20.16
C THR A 42 -8.32 32.24 -19.26
N PHE A 43 -6.99 32.13 -19.14
CA PHE A 43 -6.36 31.19 -18.20
C PHE A 43 -6.83 31.40 -16.76
N LYS A 44 -6.86 32.66 -16.29
CA LYS A 44 -7.30 32.99 -14.93
C LYS A 44 -8.78 32.66 -14.72
N MET A 45 -9.61 32.87 -15.74
CA MET A 45 -11.04 32.53 -15.68
C MET A 45 -11.25 31.03 -15.61
N GLU A 46 -10.63 30.25 -16.49
CA GLU A 46 -10.71 28.78 -16.45
C GLU A 46 -10.14 28.22 -15.15
N ALA A 47 -9.03 28.76 -14.66
CA ALA A 47 -8.45 28.34 -13.39
C ALA A 47 -9.40 28.61 -12.21
N SER A 48 -10.14 29.73 -12.26
CA SER A 48 -11.18 30.04 -11.27
C SER A 48 -12.38 29.11 -11.40
N ALA A 49 -12.81 28.77 -12.61
CA ALA A 49 -13.90 27.82 -12.86
C ALA A 49 -13.54 26.42 -12.34
N CYS A 50 -12.31 25.95 -12.60
CA CYS A 50 -11.80 24.70 -12.05
C CYS A 50 -11.77 24.73 -10.51
N ALA A 51 -11.30 25.82 -9.90
CA ALA A 51 -11.29 25.98 -8.44
C ALA A 51 -12.70 25.98 -7.83
N ALA A 52 -13.70 26.49 -8.55
CA ALA A 52 -15.09 26.43 -8.14
C ALA A 52 -15.66 25.00 -8.19
N ARG A 53 -15.28 24.23 -9.22
CA ARG A 53 -15.70 22.84 -9.39
C ARG A 53 -15.09 21.89 -8.36
N TRP A 54 -13.81 22.10 -8.04
CA TRP A 54 -13.04 21.23 -7.14
C TRP A 54 -12.36 22.02 -6.01
N PRO A 55 -13.13 22.60 -5.07
CA PRO A 55 -12.61 23.55 -4.08
C PRO A 55 -11.60 22.95 -3.10
N ALA A 56 -11.70 21.65 -2.81
CA ALA A 56 -10.77 20.96 -1.90
C ALA A 56 -9.49 20.48 -2.60
N GLU A 57 -9.54 20.25 -3.91
CA GLU A 57 -8.46 19.61 -4.69
C GLU A 57 -7.62 20.64 -5.44
N ILE A 58 -8.22 21.77 -5.84
CA ILE A 58 -7.57 22.77 -6.66
C ILE A 58 -7.04 23.95 -5.85
N ARG A 59 -5.82 24.34 -6.20
CA ARG A 59 -5.16 25.55 -5.67
C ARG A 59 -4.60 26.37 -6.81
N VAL A 60 -4.95 27.64 -6.83
CA VAL A 60 -4.39 28.62 -7.76
C VAL A 60 -3.31 29.42 -7.04
N THR A 61 -2.09 29.38 -7.56
CA THR A 61 -0.93 30.10 -7.01
C THR A 61 -0.56 31.25 -7.95
N LYS A 62 -0.42 32.44 -7.38
CA LYS A 62 0.01 33.65 -8.10
C LYS A 62 1.32 34.14 -7.45
N PRO A 63 2.23 34.77 -8.21
CA PRO A 63 3.42 35.35 -7.62
C PRO A 63 3.01 36.50 -6.69
N LYS A 64 3.82 36.76 -5.65
CA LYS A 64 3.59 37.89 -4.76
C LYS A 64 3.66 39.19 -5.57
N GLN A 65 2.78 40.14 -5.26
CA GLN A 65 2.80 41.45 -5.91
C GLN A 65 4.15 42.13 -5.66
N GLY A 66 4.79 42.63 -6.72
CA GLY A 66 6.12 43.24 -6.66
C GLY A 66 7.30 42.28 -6.64
N ALA A 67 7.08 40.96 -6.71
CA ALA A 67 8.17 40.01 -6.89
C ALA A 67 8.85 40.16 -8.26
N PRO A 68 10.17 39.93 -8.37
CA PRO A 68 10.85 39.88 -9.66
C PRO A 68 10.20 38.81 -10.55
N GLY A 69 9.79 39.19 -11.77
CA GLY A 69 9.08 38.31 -12.70
C GLY A 69 7.54 38.35 -12.62
N ALA A 70 6.94 39.10 -11.68
CA ALA A 70 5.49 39.33 -11.68
C ALA A 70 5.05 39.94 -13.02
N PRO A 71 3.95 39.45 -13.64
CA PRO A 71 2.87 38.67 -13.05
C PRO A 71 3.01 37.13 -13.15
N PHE A 72 4.18 36.59 -13.51
CA PHE A 72 4.43 35.16 -13.68
C PHE A 72 5.35 34.58 -12.57
N PRO A 73 5.34 33.25 -12.32
CA PRO A 73 4.51 32.24 -12.95
C PRO A 73 3.08 32.17 -12.38
N LEU A 74 2.08 32.01 -13.24
CA LEU A 74 0.70 31.73 -12.84
C LEU A 74 0.49 30.22 -12.85
N CYS A 75 0.20 29.63 -11.69
CA CYS A 75 0.05 28.18 -11.60
C CYS A 75 -1.33 27.78 -11.07
N ILE A 76 -1.84 26.66 -11.57
CA ILE A 76 -2.98 25.92 -11.02
C ILE A 76 -2.51 24.50 -10.71
N SER A 77 -2.86 23.99 -9.52
CA SER A 77 -2.57 22.61 -9.16
C SER A 77 -3.83 21.89 -8.72
N ARG A 78 -4.06 20.69 -9.24
CA ARG A 78 -5.10 19.77 -8.75
C ARG A 78 -4.45 18.57 -8.08
N ALA A 79 -4.91 18.25 -6.88
CA ALA A 79 -4.61 17.01 -6.18
C ALA A 79 -5.68 15.97 -6.51
N VAL A 80 -5.36 15.02 -7.39
CA VAL A 80 -6.27 13.96 -7.82
C VAL A 80 -6.16 12.79 -6.84
N PRO A 81 -7.24 12.45 -6.11
CA PRO A 81 -7.21 11.32 -5.19
C PRO A 81 -7.16 9.98 -5.95
N ARG A 82 -6.69 8.94 -5.28
CA ARG A 82 -6.67 7.57 -5.81
C ARG A 82 -8.06 7.15 -6.27
N THR A 83 -8.16 6.78 -7.55
CA THR A 83 -9.41 6.31 -8.14
C THR A 83 -9.74 4.89 -7.71
N ALA A 84 -11.01 4.48 -7.85
CA ALA A 84 -11.44 3.12 -7.53
C ALA A 84 -10.70 2.04 -8.35
N LYS A 85 -10.33 2.37 -9.60
CA LYS A 85 -9.56 1.48 -10.49
C LYS A 85 -8.12 1.28 -9.98
N ALA A 86 -7.57 2.28 -9.30
CA ALA A 86 -6.22 2.27 -8.74
C ALA A 86 -6.18 1.78 -7.29
N SER A 87 -7.19 1.03 -6.82
CA SER A 87 -7.28 0.57 -5.42
C SER A 87 -6.09 -0.31 -4.98
N SER A 88 -5.48 -1.03 -5.91
CA SER A 88 -4.29 -1.85 -5.70
C SER A 88 -2.98 -1.06 -5.67
N TRP A 89 -3.00 0.25 -5.93
CA TRP A 89 -1.79 1.08 -5.92
C TRP A 89 -1.57 1.72 -4.55
N GLU A 90 -0.32 1.71 -4.08
CA GLU A 90 0.17 2.40 -2.87
C GLU A 90 0.47 3.89 -3.12
N VAL A 91 -0.27 4.52 -4.03
CA VAL A 91 -0.19 5.96 -4.30
C VAL A 91 -1.57 6.53 -4.05
N TRP A 92 -1.68 7.45 -3.09
CA TRP A 92 -2.97 7.96 -2.62
C TRP A 92 -3.42 9.22 -3.33
N GLU A 93 -2.48 10.02 -3.83
CA GLU A 93 -2.75 11.31 -4.45
C GLU A 93 -1.73 11.57 -5.56
N VAL A 94 -2.20 11.97 -6.75
CA VAL A 94 -1.37 12.50 -7.83
C VAL A 94 -1.68 13.98 -7.97
N LYS A 95 -0.68 14.83 -7.78
CA LYS A 95 -0.80 16.27 -7.89
C LYS A 95 -0.20 16.76 -9.19
N ALA A 96 -1.05 17.21 -10.11
CA ALA A 96 -0.65 17.87 -11.35
C ALA A 96 -0.69 19.39 -11.16
N LYS A 97 0.43 20.08 -11.39
CA LYS A 97 0.56 21.53 -11.32
C LYS A 97 0.96 22.07 -12.69
N LEU A 98 0.09 22.89 -13.26
CA LEU A 98 0.26 23.54 -14.55
C LEU A 98 0.67 24.99 -14.31
N CYS A 99 1.72 25.45 -14.97
CA CYS A 99 2.25 26.80 -14.80
C CYS A 99 2.40 27.49 -16.15
N LEU A 100 1.98 28.76 -16.21
CA LEU A 100 2.39 29.71 -17.23
C LEU A 100 3.56 30.52 -16.69
N ASP A 101 4.74 30.32 -17.26
CA ASP A 101 5.96 30.99 -16.83
C ASP A 101 6.17 32.35 -17.52
N GLY A 102 5.40 32.65 -18.58
CA GLY A 102 5.51 33.90 -19.33
C GLY A 102 4.22 34.30 -20.04
N LYS A 103 4.25 35.47 -20.71
CA LYS A 103 3.13 35.93 -21.53
C LYS A 103 3.08 35.08 -22.80
N PRO A 104 1.93 34.44 -23.13
CA PRO A 104 1.79 33.74 -24.40
C PRO A 104 1.86 34.74 -25.56
N THR A 105 2.77 34.50 -26.49
CA THR A 105 2.86 35.20 -27.78
C THR A 105 2.21 34.33 -28.85
N GLU A 106 1.45 34.91 -29.77
CA GLU A 106 0.97 34.16 -30.94
C GLU A 106 2.14 33.77 -31.84
N GLY A 107 2.19 32.49 -32.25
CA GLY A 107 3.22 31.99 -33.18
C GLY A 107 4.53 31.54 -32.54
N GLU A 108 4.68 31.66 -31.21
CA GLU A 108 5.83 31.13 -30.46
C GLU A 108 5.42 29.93 -29.59
N ASP A 109 6.42 29.20 -29.09
CA ASP A 109 6.21 28.13 -28.11
C ASP A 109 5.52 28.69 -26.87
N LEU A 110 4.42 28.03 -26.47
CA LEU A 110 3.68 28.44 -25.28
C LEU A 110 4.59 28.27 -24.04
N PRO A 111 4.71 29.29 -23.16
CA PRO A 111 5.57 29.23 -21.99
C PRO A 111 4.91 28.43 -20.85
N VAL A 112 4.63 27.14 -21.12
CA VAL A 112 3.96 26.21 -20.21
C VAL A 112 4.95 25.25 -19.57
N ARG A 113 4.84 25.10 -18.25
CA ARG A 113 5.53 24.06 -17.46
C ARG A 113 4.50 23.19 -16.76
N VAL A 114 4.77 21.89 -16.70
CA VAL A 114 4.00 20.93 -15.92
C VAL A 114 4.88 20.34 -14.83
N ASP A 115 4.39 20.36 -13.60
CA ASP A 115 5.02 19.76 -12.43
C ASP A 115 4.09 18.67 -11.87
N VAL A 116 4.52 17.41 -11.84
CA VAL A 116 3.80 16.30 -11.19
C VAL A 116 4.46 15.93 -9.87
N ALA A 117 3.65 15.61 -8.86
CA ALA A 117 4.08 15.07 -7.56
C ALA A 117 3.07 14.04 -7.06
N THR A 118 3.48 13.16 -6.14
CA THR A 118 2.58 12.27 -5.40
C THR A 118 2.68 12.52 -3.90
N ASP A 119 1.94 11.77 -3.10
CA ASP A 119 2.06 11.77 -1.64
C ASP A 119 3.40 11.15 -1.14
N GLY A 120 4.08 10.38 -1.99
CA GLY A 120 5.41 9.81 -1.75
C GLY A 120 6.53 10.52 -2.54
N VAL A 121 7.75 9.98 -2.43
CA VAL A 121 8.88 10.40 -3.26
C VAL A 121 8.86 9.57 -4.54
N LEU A 122 8.65 10.24 -5.68
CA LEU A 122 8.80 9.61 -6.98
C LEU A 122 10.27 9.59 -7.40
N PRO A 123 10.74 8.48 -8.02
CA PRO A 123 11.98 8.47 -8.78
C PRO A 123 12.00 9.62 -9.81
N PRO A 124 13.12 10.34 -9.99
CA PRO A 124 13.20 11.48 -10.90
C PRO A 124 12.75 11.14 -12.33
N GLU A 125 13.15 9.97 -12.83
CA GLU A 125 12.81 9.50 -14.19
C GLU A 125 11.31 9.31 -14.37
N VAL A 126 10.64 8.69 -13.39
CA VAL A 126 9.17 8.52 -13.41
C VAL A 126 8.48 9.88 -13.35
N LYS A 127 8.97 10.78 -12.50
CA LYS A 127 8.41 12.13 -12.38
C LYS A 127 8.53 12.91 -13.68
N GLU A 128 9.68 12.87 -14.34
CA GLU A 128 9.92 13.52 -15.63
C GLU A 128 9.04 12.91 -16.73
N ALA A 129 8.93 11.58 -16.78
CA ALA A 129 8.06 10.89 -17.72
C ALA A 129 6.57 11.24 -17.52
N MET A 130 6.10 11.32 -16.28
CA MET A 130 4.73 11.78 -15.97
C MET A 130 4.52 13.25 -16.37
N GLN A 131 5.49 14.12 -16.09
CA GLN A 131 5.44 15.53 -16.49
C GLN A 131 5.38 15.68 -18.02
N ALA A 132 6.18 14.90 -18.74
CA ALA A 132 6.17 14.86 -20.20
C ALA A 132 4.81 14.39 -20.72
N ALA A 133 4.28 13.27 -20.22
CA ALA A 133 2.98 12.74 -20.64
C ALA A 133 1.83 13.75 -20.46
N VAL A 134 1.77 14.41 -19.30
CA VAL A 134 0.76 15.45 -19.03
C VAL A 134 0.97 16.69 -19.91
N LYS A 135 2.23 17.11 -20.12
CA LYS A 135 2.55 18.25 -20.98
C LYS A 135 2.18 17.97 -22.44
N ASP A 136 2.51 16.79 -22.95
CA ASP A 136 2.22 16.40 -24.32
C ASP A 136 0.72 16.32 -24.58
N HIS A 137 -0.04 15.74 -23.64
CA HIS A 137 -1.49 15.74 -23.73
C HIS A 137 -2.06 17.18 -23.72
N TRP A 138 -1.52 18.04 -22.86
CA TRP A 138 -1.94 19.45 -22.84
C TRP A 138 -1.65 20.14 -24.17
N LEU A 139 -0.46 19.97 -24.73
CA LEU A 139 -0.11 20.52 -26.04
C LEU A 139 -1.02 19.99 -27.16
N GLN A 140 -1.43 18.71 -27.11
CA GLN A 140 -2.40 18.15 -28.05
C GLN A 140 -3.78 18.82 -27.92
N LEU A 141 -4.25 19.13 -26.72
CA LEU A 141 -5.49 19.89 -26.51
C LEU A 141 -5.35 21.32 -27.06
N LEU A 142 -4.23 21.98 -26.77
CA LEU A 142 -3.94 23.34 -27.23
C LEU A 142 -3.82 23.43 -28.76
N ALA A 143 -3.36 22.37 -29.43
CA ALA A 143 -3.31 22.29 -30.89
C ALA A 143 -4.71 22.25 -31.54
N ARG A 144 -5.77 21.89 -30.79
CA ARG A 144 -7.16 21.90 -31.28
C ARG A 144 -7.78 23.31 -31.29
N ARG A 145 -7.08 24.33 -30.76
CA ARG A 145 -7.57 25.71 -30.72
C ARG A 145 -7.78 26.27 -32.13
N LYS A 146 -8.91 26.93 -32.34
CA LYS A 146 -9.11 27.74 -33.55
C LYS A 146 -8.35 29.06 -33.42
N PRO A 147 -7.93 29.69 -34.54
CA PRO A 147 -7.37 31.04 -34.52
C PRO A 147 -8.29 32.02 -33.79
N GLY A 148 -7.71 32.83 -32.89
CA GLY A 148 -8.46 33.78 -32.05
C GLY A 148 -9.16 33.19 -30.82
N GLN A 149 -9.10 31.87 -30.61
CA GLN A 149 -9.54 31.24 -29.34
C GLN A 149 -8.39 31.14 -28.35
N HIS A 150 -8.70 31.28 -27.06
CA HIS A 150 -7.71 31.25 -25.98
C HIS A 150 -8.12 30.27 -24.88
N ASP A 151 -8.70 29.13 -25.26
CA ASP A 151 -9.20 28.11 -24.34
C ASP A 151 -8.07 27.21 -23.86
N TRP A 152 -7.80 27.13 -22.56
CA TRP A 152 -6.67 26.40 -21.95
C TRP A 152 -6.96 24.94 -21.66
N PHE A 153 -8.22 24.51 -21.80
CA PHE A 153 -8.67 23.14 -21.59
C PHE A 153 -8.25 22.59 -20.23
N LEU A 154 -8.20 23.46 -19.19
CA LEU A 154 -7.70 23.06 -17.87
C LEU A 154 -8.57 21.97 -17.24
N GLU A 155 -9.89 22.10 -17.40
CA GLU A 155 -10.86 21.14 -16.89
C GLU A 155 -10.74 19.78 -17.59
N GLU A 156 -10.67 19.78 -18.93
CA GLU A 156 -10.50 18.57 -19.74
C GLU A 156 -9.18 17.86 -19.41
N LEU A 157 -8.08 18.61 -19.30
CA LEU A 157 -6.78 18.07 -18.92
C LEU A 157 -6.80 17.46 -17.51
N PHE A 158 -7.43 18.12 -16.53
CA PHE A 158 -7.52 17.57 -15.18
C PHE A 158 -8.43 16.34 -15.10
N ASN A 159 -9.48 16.25 -15.91
CA ASN A 159 -10.28 15.03 -16.04
C ASN A 159 -9.44 13.91 -16.67
N TRP A 160 -8.67 14.22 -17.72
CA TRP A 160 -7.77 13.25 -18.34
C TRP A 160 -6.70 12.71 -17.36
N VAL A 161 -6.13 13.57 -16.49
CA VAL A 161 -5.19 13.13 -15.43
C VAL A 161 -5.86 12.13 -14.47
N GLU A 162 -7.14 12.34 -14.16
CA GLU A 162 -7.92 11.45 -13.30
C GLU A 162 -8.28 10.13 -14.00
N GLU A 163 -8.65 10.17 -15.27
CA GLU A 163 -8.95 8.99 -16.07
C GLU A 163 -7.70 8.15 -16.34
N SER A 164 -6.57 8.81 -16.60
CA SER A 164 -5.28 8.21 -16.93
C SER A 164 -4.42 7.96 -15.68
N TYR A 165 -5.01 7.94 -14.48
CA TYR A 165 -4.29 7.83 -13.22
C TYR A 165 -3.32 6.63 -13.20
N ILE A 166 -3.79 5.46 -13.61
CA ILE A 166 -2.96 4.23 -13.65
C ILE A 166 -1.90 4.33 -14.75
N GLU A 167 -2.24 4.85 -15.92
CA GLU A 167 -1.31 5.02 -17.04
C GLU A 167 -0.16 5.95 -16.67
N LEU A 168 -0.44 7.03 -15.94
CA LEU A 168 0.57 7.93 -15.41
C LEU A 168 1.47 7.24 -14.39
N LEU A 169 0.92 6.45 -13.47
CA LEU A 169 1.73 5.69 -12.49
C LEU A 169 2.55 4.55 -13.11
N SER A 170 2.14 4.07 -14.28
CA SER A 170 2.79 2.98 -15.02
C SER A 170 3.56 3.45 -16.26
N VAL A 171 3.81 4.77 -16.38
CA VAL A 171 4.48 5.37 -17.54
C VAL A 171 5.85 4.75 -17.81
N LEU A 172 6.56 4.33 -16.76
CA LEU A 172 7.78 3.54 -16.83
C LEU A 172 7.57 2.23 -16.05
N PRO A 173 7.16 1.13 -16.72
CA PRO A 173 6.84 -0.12 -16.04
C PRO A 173 7.99 -0.73 -15.24
N VAL A 174 9.25 -0.42 -15.60
CA VAL A 174 10.46 -0.88 -14.90
C VAL A 174 10.51 -0.41 -13.43
N PHE A 175 9.83 0.68 -13.09
CA PHE A 175 9.75 1.20 -11.73
C PHE A 175 8.55 0.65 -10.94
N VAL A 176 7.71 -0.17 -11.56
CA VAL A 176 6.49 -0.70 -10.95
C VAL A 176 6.78 -2.04 -10.29
N ASN A 177 6.84 -2.03 -8.96
CA ASN A 177 7.04 -3.23 -8.16
C ASN A 177 5.70 -3.78 -7.66
N ARG A 178 5.53 -5.09 -7.80
CA ARG A 178 4.35 -5.83 -7.33
C ARG A 178 4.69 -6.58 -6.04
N PHE A 179 3.85 -6.47 -5.03
CA PHE A 179 4.01 -7.21 -3.77
C PHE A 179 2.65 -7.69 -3.24
N ILE A 180 2.66 -8.65 -2.31
CA ILE A 180 1.45 -9.14 -1.65
C ILE A 180 1.26 -8.36 -0.36
N ALA A 181 0.09 -7.74 -0.19
CA ALA A 181 -0.32 -7.09 1.05
C ALA A 181 -1.55 -7.80 1.63
N VAL A 182 -1.75 -7.66 2.93
CA VAL A 182 -2.96 -8.12 3.60
C VAL A 182 -3.97 -6.96 3.60
N ASN A 183 -5.15 -7.21 3.05
CA ASN A 183 -6.23 -6.22 3.01
C ASN A 183 -6.96 -6.13 4.36
N ASP A 184 -7.92 -5.20 4.47
CA ASP A 184 -8.67 -4.98 5.72
C ASP A 184 -9.50 -6.20 6.17
N GLN A 185 -9.72 -7.18 5.29
CA GLN A 185 -10.42 -8.44 5.58
C GLN A 185 -9.47 -9.59 5.96
N GLY A 186 -8.15 -9.34 6.03
CA GLY A 186 -7.17 -10.38 6.29
C GLY A 186 -6.83 -11.25 5.06
N SER A 187 -7.34 -10.91 3.88
CA SER A 187 -7.03 -11.60 2.63
C SER A 187 -5.78 -11.02 1.98
N ASN A 188 -5.01 -11.88 1.34
CA ASN A 188 -3.87 -11.48 0.53
C ASN A 188 -4.37 -10.85 -0.79
N GLU A 189 -3.85 -9.68 -1.14
CA GLU A 189 -4.09 -9.01 -2.42
C GLU A 189 -2.79 -8.51 -3.03
N TRP A 190 -2.74 -8.50 -4.37
CA TRP A 190 -1.61 -7.92 -5.10
C TRP A 190 -1.71 -6.40 -5.08
N ARG A 191 -0.63 -5.76 -4.65
CA ARG A 191 -0.48 -4.30 -4.67
C ARG A 191 0.73 -3.86 -5.49
N TYR A 192 0.66 -2.62 -5.95
CA TYR A 192 1.66 -1.99 -6.79
C TYR A 192 2.24 -0.76 -6.09
N THR A 193 3.54 -0.59 -6.20
CA THR A 193 4.27 0.57 -5.70
C THR A 193 5.31 1.02 -6.71
N ILE A 194 5.69 2.29 -6.65
CA ILE A 194 6.71 2.87 -7.53
C ILE A 194 8.00 2.96 -6.72
N LEU A 195 9.02 2.22 -7.15
CA LEU A 195 10.33 2.18 -6.50
C LEU A 195 11.41 2.29 -7.57
N GLU A 196 12.58 2.81 -7.17
CA GLU A 196 13.75 2.71 -8.03
C GLU A 196 14.04 1.23 -8.31
N PRO A 197 14.38 0.85 -9.55
CA PRO A 197 14.72 -0.50 -9.88
C PRO A 197 15.95 -0.82 -9.07
N THR A 198 15.81 -1.71 -8.09
CA THR A 198 16.98 -2.34 -7.50
C THR A 198 17.68 -3.01 -8.66
N ALA A 199 18.94 -2.65 -8.92
CA ALA A 199 19.77 -3.37 -9.87
C ALA A 199 19.52 -4.87 -9.60
N PRO A 200 19.25 -5.68 -10.64
CA PRO A 200 19.06 -7.11 -10.42
C PRO A 200 20.22 -7.54 -9.54
N PRO A 201 19.97 -8.25 -8.41
CA PRO A 201 21.07 -8.77 -7.63
C PRO A 201 21.99 -9.42 -8.65
N GLU A 202 23.24 -8.93 -8.73
CA GLU A 202 24.26 -9.52 -9.59
C GLU A 202 24.06 -11.00 -9.43
N LYS A 203 23.67 -11.66 -10.54
CA LYS A 203 23.19 -13.04 -10.60
C LYS A 203 23.74 -13.75 -9.38
N GLU A 204 22.87 -14.14 -8.43
CA GLU A 204 23.28 -15.11 -7.42
C GLU A 204 24.09 -16.11 -8.21
N GLU A 205 25.40 -16.11 -7.98
CA GLU A 205 26.28 -17.05 -8.65
C GLU A 205 25.57 -18.37 -8.37
N GLU A 206 25.07 -19.02 -9.41
CA GLU A 206 24.86 -20.46 -9.34
C GLU A 206 26.24 -20.92 -8.90
N VAL A 207 26.39 -21.11 -7.59
CA VAL A 207 27.55 -21.77 -7.02
C VAL A 207 27.40 -23.11 -7.66
N GLU A 208 28.15 -23.33 -8.75
CA GLU A 208 28.31 -24.62 -9.38
C GLU A 208 28.84 -25.50 -8.26
N LEU A 209 27.92 -26.14 -7.54
CA LEU A 209 28.23 -27.10 -6.50
C LEU A 209 29.04 -28.14 -7.24
N THR A 210 30.31 -28.24 -6.89
CA THR A 210 31.19 -29.27 -7.42
C THR A 210 30.50 -30.63 -7.31
N GLU A 211 30.73 -31.54 -8.25
CA GLU A 211 30.07 -32.87 -8.26
C GLU A 211 30.20 -33.60 -6.90
N GLU A 212 31.28 -33.33 -6.15
CA GLU A 212 31.50 -33.83 -4.78
C GLU A 212 30.51 -33.29 -3.75
N GLN A 213 30.12 -32.01 -3.84
CA GLN A 213 29.14 -31.40 -2.94
C GLN A 213 27.73 -31.90 -3.22
N ILE A 214 27.38 -32.10 -4.50
CA ILE A 214 26.12 -32.71 -4.92
C ILE A 214 26.03 -34.16 -4.39
N GLN A 215 27.12 -34.93 -4.50
CA GLN A 215 27.17 -36.30 -3.97
C GLN A 215 27.09 -36.33 -2.43
N ALA A 216 27.74 -35.40 -1.73
CA ALA A 216 27.67 -35.31 -0.27
C ALA A 216 26.26 -34.97 0.22
N GLU A 217 25.54 -34.09 -0.49
CA GLU A 217 24.18 -33.71 -0.15
C GLU A 217 23.18 -34.84 -0.44
N LEU A 218 23.32 -35.53 -1.57
CA LEU A 218 22.54 -36.75 -1.87
C LEU A 218 22.76 -37.85 -0.84
N ALA A 219 24.02 -38.11 -0.46
CA ALA A 219 24.34 -39.10 0.58
C ALA A 219 23.75 -38.73 1.96
N ARG A 220 23.65 -37.43 2.27
CA ARG A 220 22.98 -36.95 3.48
C ARG A 220 21.47 -37.18 3.41
N GLN A 221 20.83 -36.85 2.28
CA GLN A 221 19.40 -37.07 2.07
C GLN A 221 19.03 -38.56 2.14
N GLU A 222 19.84 -39.44 1.57
CA GLU A 222 19.62 -40.89 1.65
C GLU A 222 19.69 -41.40 3.10
N ARG A 223 20.64 -40.90 3.91
CA ARG A 223 20.74 -41.24 5.34
C ARG A 223 19.53 -40.75 6.13
N GLU A 224 19.05 -39.53 5.86
CA GLU A 224 17.86 -38.99 6.52
C GLU A 224 16.60 -39.78 6.14
N LEU A 225 16.45 -40.18 4.88
CA LEU A 225 15.34 -41.02 4.43
C LEU A 225 15.40 -42.43 5.03
N ALA A 226 16.58 -43.05 5.09
CA ALA A 226 16.77 -44.37 5.71
C ALA A 226 16.44 -44.33 7.21
N ALA A 227 16.87 -43.29 7.92
CA ALA A 227 16.53 -43.09 9.33
C ALA A 227 15.01 -42.88 9.53
N ALA A 228 14.36 -42.11 8.65
CA ALA A 228 12.91 -41.92 8.69
C ALA A 228 12.13 -43.21 8.43
N GLN A 229 12.60 -44.06 7.51
CA GLN A 229 11.99 -45.36 7.24
C GLN A 229 12.14 -46.32 8.43
N GLN A 230 13.30 -46.36 9.08
CA GLN A 230 13.50 -47.16 10.29
C GLN A 230 12.60 -46.69 11.44
N ALA A 231 12.51 -45.38 11.68
CA ALA A 231 11.62 -44.83 12.69
C ALA A 231 10.13 -45.12 12.41
N ALA A 232 9.73 -45.19 11.13
CA ALA A 232 8.38 -45.57 10.74
C ALA A 232 8.09 -47.06 11.03
N LEU A 233 9.04 -47.94 10.74
CA LEU A 233 8.93 -49.37 11.03
C LEU A 233 8.88 -49.63 12.55
N GLU A 234 9.73 -48.98 13.33
CA GLU A 234 9.71 -49.08 14.80
C GLU A 234 8.37 -48.59 15.39
N ARG A 235 7.81 -47.50 14.86
CA ARG A 235 6.48 -47.03 15.27
C ARG A 235 5.38 -48.02 14.92
N GLN A 236 5.47 -48.69 13.78
CA GLN A 236 4.50 -49.72 13.40
C GLN A 236 4.61 -50.94 14.32
N GLN A 237 5.82 -51.43 14.59
CA GLN A 237 6.06 -52.52 15.52
C GLN A 237 5.56 -52.20 16.93
N TRP A 238 5.86 -51.00 17.43
CA TRP A 238 5.37 -50.56 18.73
C TRP A 238 3.84 -50.47 18.78
N ALA A 239 3.20 -50.02 17.70
CA ALA A 239 1.74 -49.96 17.60
C ALA A 239 1.10 -51.36 17.53
N GLU A 240 1.74 -52.30 16.84
CA GLU A 240 1.31 -53.70 16.76
C GLU A 240 1.49 -54.43 18.09
N GLU A 241 2.60 -54.22 18.78
CA GLU A 241 2.82 -54.73 20.14
C GLU A 241 1.79 -54.18 21.11
N ARG A 242 1.53 -52.87 21.08
CA ARG A 242 0.44 -52.24 21.86
C ARG A 242 -0.92 -52.82 21.54
N ARG A 243 -1.19 -53.13 20.27
CA ARG A 243 -2.46 -53.74 19.84
C ARG A 243 -2.56 -55.18 20.35
N ARG A 244 -1.47 -55.94 20.29
CA ARG A 244 -1.39 -57.33 20.77
C ARG A 244 -1.51 -57.40 22.29
N GLU A 245 -0.87 -56.50 23.04
CA GLU A 245 -1.04 -56.36 24.48
C GLU A 245 -2.47 -55.96 24.86
N ALA A 246 -3.09 -55.04 24.10
CA ALA A 246 -4.47 -54.65 24.32
C ALA A 246 -5.47 -55.79 24.03
N GLU A 247 -5.14 -56.71 23.11
CA GLU A 247 -5.93 -57.91 22.83
C GLU A 247 -5.75 -58.98 23.92
N LEU A 248 -4.54 -59.09 24.50
CA LEU A 248 -4.24 -60.00 25.61
C LEU A 248 -4.88 -59.57 26.95
N LEU A 249 -5.06 -58.25 27.17
CA LEU A 249 -5.63 -57.67 28.39
C LEU A 249 -7.17 -57.71 28.45
N GLY A 250 -7.84 -58.34 27.48
CA GLY A 250 -9.30 -58.55 27.51
C GLY A 250 -10.12 -57.28 27.24
N PRO A 251 -11.46 -57.38 27.18
CA PRO A 251 -12.31 -56.29 26.69
C PRO A 251 -12.13 -55.03 27.53
N LYS A 252 -11.81 -53.92 26.85
CA LYS A 252 -11.74 -52.58 27.46
C LYS A 252 -12.93 -52.38 28.40
N PRO A 253 -12.72 -51.84 29.62
CA PRO A 253 -13.83 -51.57 30.53
C PRO A 253 -14.86 -50.73 29.79
N LYS A 254 -16.10 -51.22 29.75
CA LYS A 254 -17.25 -50.57 29.13
C LYS A 254 -17.22 -49.11 29.57
N GLN A 255 -17.08 -48.18 28.62
CA GLN A 255 -17.25 -46.76 28.96
C GLN A 255 -18.67 -46.61 29.48
N LEU A 256 -18.79 -46.47 30.80
CA LEU A 256 -20.07 -46.24 31.47
C LEU A 256 -20.68 -44.99 30.85
N SER A 257 -21.96 -45.08 30.50
CA SER A 257 -22.71 -43.92 30.00
C SER A 257 -22.57 -42.78 31.01
N LYS A 258 -22.55 -41.53 30.53
CA LYS A 258 -22.39 -40.32 31.38
C LYS A 258 -23.32 -40.33 32.60
N LYS A 259 -24.52 -40.93 32.47
CA LYS A 259 -25.50 -41.11 33.54
C LYS A 259 -25.11 -42.15 34.61
N GLU A 260 -24.41 -43.22 34.22
CA GLU A 260 -23.93 -44.26 35.14
C GLU A 260 -22.64 -43.82 35.87
N ALA A 261 -21.81 -43.00 35.22
CA ALA A 261 -20.65 -42.38 35.85
C ALA A 261 -21.06 -41.37 36.94
N GLU A 262 -22.16 -40.65 36.74
CA GLU A 262 -22.73 -39.73 37.74
C GLU A 262 -23.37 -40.46 38.92
N SER A 263 -24.07 -41.57 38.70
CA SER A 263 -24.66 -42.35 39.80
C SER A 263 -23.59 -43.00 40.69
N MET A 264 -22.49 -43.48 40.11
CA MET A 264 -21.35 -44.02 40.87
C MET A 264 -20.56 -42.94 41.62
N LYS A 265 -20.44 -41.73 41.06
CA LYS A 265 -19.89 -40.57 41.80
C LYS A 265 -20.80 -40.11 42.93
N ALA A 266 -22.12 -40.16 42.74
CA ALA A 266 -23.09 -39.85 43.78
C ALA A 266 -23.06 -40.88 44.92
N ALA A 267 -22.91 -42.17 44.61
CA ALA A 267 -22.78 -43.23 45.61
C ALA A 267 -21.47 -43.13 46.41
N LYS A 268 -20.35 -42.75 45.76
CA LYS A 268 -19.05 -42.58 46.44
C LYS A 268 -18.93 -41.32 47.28
N ARG A 269 -19.80 -40.31 47.12
CA ARG A 269 -19.84 -39.11 47.97
C ARG A 269 -20.29 -39.39 49.41
N GLY A 270 -20.81 -40.59 49.71
CA GLY A 270 -21.13 -41.01 51.08
C GLY A 270 -19.93 -41.54 51.88
N GLN A 271 -18.81 -41.87 51.25
CA GLN A 271 -17.57 -42.26 51.92
C GLN A 271 -16.67 -41.03 52.03
N GLY A 272 -16.49 -40.52 53.26
CA GLY A 272 -15.82 -39.26 53.56
C GLY A 272 -14.60 -38.97 52.70
N ASP A 273 -14.66 -37.87 51.95
CA ASP A 273 -13.52 -37.33 51.23
C ASP A 273 -12.44 -36.98 52.24
N ARG A 274 -11.32 -37.70 52.19
CA ARG A 274 -10.11 -37.32 52.89
C ARG A 274 -9.68 -35.99 52.30
N THR A 275 -9.96 -34.91 53.01
CA THR A 275 -9.49 -33.56 52.70
C THR A 275 -7.98 -33.63 52.62
N ALA A 276 -7.44 -33.63 51.40
CA ALA A 276 -6.01 -33.53 51.20
C ALA A 276 -5.55 -32.21 51.83
N LYS A 277 -4.67 -32.28 52.84
CA LYS A 277 -4.09 -31.09 53.47
C LYS A 277 -3.28 -30.33 52.42
N THR A 278 -3.88 -29.34 51.78
CA THR A 278 -3.18 -28.34 50.97
C THR A 278 -2.49 -27.36 51.92
N GLY A 279 -1.30 -27.73 52.39
CA GLY A 279 -0.45 -26.83 53.16
C GLY A 279 0.18 -25.76 52.26
N PRO A 280 0.52 -24.57 52.80
CA PRO A 280 1.04 -23.41 52.06
C PRO A 280 2.43 -23.60 51.42
N ARG A 281 3.02 -24.80 51.48
CA ARG A 281 4.36 -25.10 50.95
C ARG A 281 4.41 -25.43 49.46
N ARG A 282 3.28 -25.50 48.74
CA ARG A 282 3.25 -25.86 47.31
C ARG A 282 3.34 -24.67 46.32
N LYS A 283 3.39 -23.43 46.81
CA LYS A 283 3.74 -22.25 46.01
C LYS A 283 5.11 -21.71 46.43
N LYS A 284 6.17 -22.44 46.11
CA LYS A 284 7.55 -21.93 46.18
C LYS A 284 8.40 -22.58 45.10
N PHE A 285 8.11 -22.28 43.85
CA PHE A 285 9.13 -22.15 42.82
C PHE A 285 8.50 -21.37 41.66
N ASP A 286 8.84 -20.08 41.59
CA ASP A 286 8.54 -19.23 40.44
C ASP A 286 9.90 -18.95 39.78
N PRO A 287 10.24 -19.64 38.67
CA PRO A 287 11.58 -19.57 38.07
C PRO A 287 11.90 -18.21 37.42
N ASP A 288 10.91 -17.33 37.23
CA ASP A 288 11.09 -16.04 36.56
C ASP A 288 11.39 -14.86 37.50
N ALA A 289 11.54 -15.10 38.81
CA ALA A 289 11.83 -14.05 39.79
C ALA A 289 13.33 -13.75 40.01
N HIS A 290 14.25 -14.37 39.25
CA HIS A 290 15.71 -14.23 39.45
C HIS A 290 16.52 -13.98 38.16
N ALA A 291 15.90 -13.41 37.12
CA ALA A 291 16.63 -12.92 35.96
C ALA A 291 16.75 -11.39 36.00
N ASP A 292 17.75 -10.91 36.75
CA ASP A 292 18.41 -9.61 36.57
C ASP A 292 19.92 -9.86 36.44
#